data_AF-A0A0C2B226-F1
#
_entry.id   AF-A0A0C2B226-F1
#
_cell.length_a   1.000
_cell.length_b   1.000
_cell.length_c   1.000
_cell.angle_alpha   90.00
_cell.angle_beta   90.00
_cell.angle_gamma   90.00
#
_symmetry.space_group_name_H-M   'P 1'
#
loop_
_entity.id
_entity.type
_entity.pdbx_description
1 polymer ?
#
loop_
_entity_poly.entity_id
_entity_poly.type
_entity_poly.pdbx_seq_one_letter_code
_entity_poly.pdbx_strand_id
1 'polypeptide(L)'
;MTETATDVLSARLEAVLSEVRVRPDRLSATVQGRTVTADSPRALTGQLATALYTVAHVGRPATEPATARNLSGARDLEAGLARGVPHEHTRHRGSVLSDRGDGGLVVGLSGIRVRVPRERITVTHERVAGAAHAEGPTARNAPVRPKGAHEETDVLVAAARPSLSPGFFLVDGSQPLTGQDPILRVYLHVRTADAALEAWGRTLRCLEGLGVPFRAKAASSAHALPRRDGVVVYLGSGDQHVLPCLVEELKGAVLGSEASPFTRPLAPGVAVAWEPDDSRPGMRNTSFGEHRSRALAAGLIRHVTQHPAEADGPHPNRSGCVREALLEAGVDPLDPARNLSSPPCSATDS
;
A
#
# COMPACT_ATOMS: atom_id res chain seq x y z
N MET A 1 -30.97 33.09 3.73
CA MET A 1 -29.61 32.66 3.35
C MET A 1 -29.28 31.46 4.22
N THR A 2 -29.45 30.27 3.67
CA THR A 2 -29.17 29.00 4.34
C THR A 2 -27.66 28.81 4.39
N GLU A 3 -27.12 28.80 5.59
CA GLU A 3 -25.75 28.45 5.92
C GLU A 3 -25.52 27.01 5.43
N THR A 4 -24.85 26.84 4.29
CA THR A 4 -24.42 25.52 3.81
C THR A 4 -23.48 24.94 4.86
N ALA A 5 -23.91 23.88 5.53
CA ALA A 5 -23.05 23.12 6.43
C ALA A 5 -21.78 22.75 5.67
N THR A 6 -20.65 23.29 6.10
CA THR A 6 -19.35 22.94 5.54
C THR A 6 -19.13 21.46 5.78
N ASP A 7 -18.97 20.66 4.72
CA ASP A 7 -18.68 19.24 4.84
C ASP A 7 -17.45 19.03 5.73
N VAL A 8 -17.58 18.18 6.74
CA VAL A 8 -16.54 17.91 7.75
C VAL A 8 -15.76 16.63 7.37
N LEU A 9 -16.39 15.75 6.59
CA LEU A 9 -15.88 14.50 6.06
C LEU A 9 -16.32 14.34 4.61
N SER A 10 -15.61 13.52 3.83
CA SER A 10 -16.08 13.13 2.50
C SER A 10 -17.43 12.40 2.57
N ALA A 11 -18.29 12.58 1.56
CA ALA A 11 -19.59 11.91 1.48
C ALA A 11 -19.50 10.37 1.56
N ARG A 12 -18.41 9.78 1.04
CA ARG A 12 -18.18 8.33 1.10
C ARG A 12 -17.82 7.86 2.50
N LEU A 13 -17.13 8.68 3.30
CA LEU A 13 -16.95 8.39 4.71
C LEU A 13 -18.27 8.51 5.45
N GLU A 14 -19.04 9.58 5.25
CA GLU A 14 -20.36 9.74 5.90
C GLU A 14 -21.28 8.54 5.63
N ALA A 15 -21.30 8.02 4.41
CA ALA A 15 -22.02 6.79 4.05
C ALA A 15 -21.50 5.54 4.79
N VAL A 16 -20.20 5.47 5.13
CA VAL A 16 -19.70 4.39 6.01
C VAL A 16 -20.15 4.64 7.44
N LEU A 17 -20.07 5.87 7.95
CA LEU A 17 -20.48 6.21 9.31
C LEU A 17 -21.97 5.88 9.54
N SER A 18 -22.85 6.13 8.56
CA SER A 18 -24.28 5.82 8.69
C SER A 18 -24.55 4.34 8.97
N GLU A 19 -23.66 3.45 8.53
CA GLU A 19 -23.75 1.99 8.70
C GLU A 19 -23.04 1.45 9.95
N VAL A 20 -22.39 2.31 10.74
CA VAL A 20 -21.73 1.94 11.99
C VAL A 20 -22.57 2.37 13.19
N ARG A 21 -22.74 1.44 14.13
CA ARG A 21 -23.35 1.69 15.43
C ARG A 21 -22.41 1.19 16.52
N VAL A 22 -22.06 2.05 17.48
CA VAL A 22 -21.32 1.66 18.68
C VAL A 22 -22.30 1.68 19.84
N ARG A 23 -22.36 0.60 20.63
CA ARG A 23 -23.28 0.52 21.76
C ARG A 23 -22.83 1.47 22.88
N PRO A 24 -23.78 2.01 23.68
CA PRO A 24 -23.45 2.87 24.82
C PRO A 24 -22.54 2.19 25.88
N ASP A 25 -22.54 0.86 25.94
CA ASP A 25 -21.63 0.09 26.80
C ASP A 25 -20.15 0.27 26.41
N ARG A 26 -19.86 0.71 25.18
CA ARG A 26 -18.51 0.87 24.60
C ARG A 26 -17.71 -0.44 24.54
N LEU A 27 -18.42 -1.56 24.62
CA LEU A 27 -17.87 -2.91 24.55
C LEU A 27 -18.33 -3.66 23.30
N SER A 28 -19.33 -3.13 22.57
CA SER A 28 -19.73 -3.71 21.28
C SER A 28 -20.00 -2.66 20.20
N ALA A 29 -19.79 -3.05 18.95
CA ALA A 29 -20.12 -2.26 17.77
C ALA A 29 -20.66 -3.14 16.64
N THR A 30 -21.40 -2.53 15.71
CA THR A 30 -21.92 -3.17 14.50
C THR A 30 -21.51 -2.35 13.27
N VAL A 31 -21.04 -3.03 12.22
CA VAL A 31 -20.71 -2.44 10.91
C VAL A 31 -21.41 -3.25 9.82
N GLN A 32 -22.38 -2.66 9.12
CA GLN A 32 -23.17 -3.34 8.06
C GLN A 32 -23.68 -4.74 8.48
N GLY A 33 -24.19 -4.87 9.70
CA GLY A 33 -24.71 -6.13 10.25
C GLY A 33 -23.65 -7.05 10.91
N ARG A 34 -22.36 -6.72 10.83
CA ARG A 34 -21.30 -7.47 11.54
C ARG A 34 -21.11 -6.92 12.95
N THR A 35 -21.39 -7.74 13.96
CA THR A 35 -21.14 -7.40 15.35
C THR A 35 -19.72 -7.76 15.77
N VAL A 36 -19.07 -6.85 16.50
CA VAL A 36 -17.81 -7.08 17.21
C VAL A 36 -17.99 -6.72 18.68
N THR A 37 -17.34 -7.49 19.55
CA THR A 37 -17.33 -7.29 21.00
C THR A 37 -15.89 -7.27 21.51
N ALA A 38 -15.69 -6.59 22.64
CA ALA A 38 -14.42 -6.54 23.34
C ALA A 38 -14.63 -6.32 24.84
N ASP A 39 -13.57 -6.52 25.62
CA ASP A 39 -13.51 -6.37 27.08
C ASP A 39 -13.13 -4.94 27.53
N SER A 40 -12.73 -4.08 26.59
CA SER A 40 -12.43 -2.68 26.87
C SER A 40 -12.67 -1.80 25.63
N PRO A 41 -12.90 -0.47 25.79
CA PRO A 41 -13.01 0.44 24.65
C PRO A 41 -11.76 0.44 23.75
N ARG A 42 -10.57 0.27 24.34
CA ARG A 42 -9.31 0.16 23.59
C ARG A 42 -9.28 -1.09 22.71
N ALA A 43 -9.68 -2.24 23.26
CA ALA A 43 -9.78 -3.48 22.51
C ALA A 43 -10.89 -3.38 21.43
N LEU A 44 -12.01 -2.71 21.74
CA LEU A 44 -13.08 -2.47 20.78
C LEU A 44 -12.60 -1.64 19.58
N THR A 45 -11.75 -0.62 19.78
CA THR A 45 -11.14 0.15 18.68
C THR A 45 -10.42 -0.77 17.70
N GLY A 46 -9.62 -1.74 18.17
CA GLY A 46 -8.91 -2.68 17.32
C GLY A 46 -9.84 -3.64 16.55
N GLN A 47 -10.86 -4.18 17.23
CA GLN A 47 -11.85 -5.06 16.61
C GLN A 47 -12.71 -4.32 15.58
N LEU A 48 -13.14 -3.10 15.90
CA LEU A 48 -13.90 -2.25 15.00
C LEU A 48 -13.06 -1.84 13.78
N ALA A 49 -11.79 -1.50 13.96
CA ALA A 49 -10.88 -1.21 12.85
C ALA A 49 -10.73 -2.40 11.91
N THR A 50 -10.64 -3.62 12.45
CA THR A 50 -10.56 -4.86 11.66
C THR A 50 -11.86 -5.12 10.88
N ALA A 51 -13.02 -4.87 11.51
CA ALA A 51 -14.32 -4.99 10.86
C ALA A 51 -14.49 -3.95 9.73
N LEU A 52 -14.13 -2.69 9.99
CA LEU A 52 -14.13 -1.61 9.00
C LEU A 52 -13.18 -1.92 7.82
N TYR A 53 -11.98 -2.43 8.10
CA TYR A 53 -11.06 -2.87 7.06
C TYR A 53 -11.70 -3.95 6.17
N THR A 54 -12.28 -4.98 6.78
CA THR A 54 -12.89 -6.10 6.06
C THR A 54 -14.07 -5.65 5.20
N VAL A 55 -14.99 -4.88 5.78
CA VAL A 55 -16.26 -4.52 5.12
C VAL A 55 -16.08 -3.32 4.19
N ALA A 56 -15.47 -2.24 4.66
CA ALA A 56 -15.34 -1.01 3.90
C ALA A 56 -14.16 -1.04 2.92
N HIS A 57 -12.97 -1.46 3.36
CA HIS A 57 -11.79 -1.45 2.47
C HIS A 57 -11.77 -2.65 1.52
N VAL A 58 -11.78 -3.87 2.05
CA VAL A 58 -11.69 -5.09 1.24
C VAL A 58 -12.99 -5.31 0.46
N GLY A 59 -14.15 -4.90 1.01
CA GLY A 59 -15.46 -5.08 0.37
C GLY A 59 -16.09 -6.44 0.64
N ARG A 60 -15.71 -7.09 1.74
CA ARG A 60 -16.22 -8.41 2.11
C ARG A 60 -17.57 -8.29 2.82
N PRO A 61 -18.57 -9.11 2.46
CA PRO A 61 -19.87 -9.04 3.10
C PRO A 61 -19.78 -9.42 4.58
N ALA A 62 -20.59 -8.75 5.40
CA ALA A 62 -20.65 -8.98 6.84
C ALA A 62 -21.06 -10.43 7.22
N THR A 63 -21.81 -11.10 6.33
CA THR A 63 -22.34 -12.45 6.51
C THR A 63 -21.33 -13.56 6.30
N GLU A 64 -20.10 -13.25 5.87
CA GLU A 64 -19.11 -14.27 5.58
C GLU A 64 -18.57 -14.94 6.87
N PRO A 65 -18.71 -16.27 7.01
CA PRO A 65 -18.34 -16.97 8.24
C PRO A 65 -16.84 -16.89 8.51
N ALA A 66 -16.46 -16.79 9.79
CA ALA A 66 -15.06 -16.64 10.18
C ALA A 66 -14.16 -17.79 9.72
N THR A 67 -14.71 -18.98 9.51
CA THR A 67 -14.02 -20.17 9.01
C THR A 67 -13.52 -20.03 7.57
N ALA A 68 -14.15 -19.20 6.73
CA ALA A 68 -13.66 -18.89 5.38
C ALA A 68 -12.33 -18.11 5.40
N ARG A 69 -12.00 -17.44 6.52
CA ARG A 69 -10.75 -16.69 6.71
C ARG A 69 -9.54 -17.59 6.95
N ASN A 70 -9.76 -18.81 7.43
CA ASN A 70 -8.71 -19.76 7.80
C ASN A 70 -8.20 -20.60 6.61
N LEU A 71 -8.73 -20.40 5.40
CA LEU A 71 -8.20 -20.96 4.15
C LEU A 71 -7.08 -20.10 3.53
N SER A 72 -6.60 -19.08 4.26
CA SER A 72 -5.58 -18.10 3.82
C SER A 72 -4.20 -18.68 3.50
N GLY A 73 -4.02 -19.99 3.68
CA GLY A 73 -2.81 -20.72 3.25
C GLY A 73 -2.86 -21.20 1.79
N ALA A 74 -4.04 -21.22 1.16
CA ALA A 74 -4.17 -21.57 -0.24
C ALA A 74 -3.42 -20.56 -1.12
N ARG A 75 -2.73 -21.08 -2.14
CA ARG A 75 -1.88 -20.32 -3.08
C ARG A 75 -2.13 -20.77 -4.51
N ASP A 76 -3.37 -21.14 -4.79
CA ASP A 76 -3.84 -21.72 -6.03
C ASP A 76 -3.66 -20.79 -7.24
N LEU A 77 -3.53 -19.48 -7.01
CA LEU A 77 -3.31 -18.51 -8.08
C LEU A 77 -1.83 -18.23 -8.39
N GLU A 78 -0.88 -18.58 -7.51
CA GLU A 78 0.53 -18.15 -7.65
C GLU A 78 1.15 -18.61 -8.98
N ALA A 79 0.87 -19.84 -9.43
CA ALA A 79 1.39 -20.33 -10.71
C ALA A 79 0.85 -19.56 -11.93
N GLY A 80 -0.42 -19.15 -11.88
CA GLY A 80 -1.02 -18.30 -12.92
C GLY A 80 -0.45 -16.88 -12.90
N LEU A 81 -0.32 -16.30 -11.70
CA LEU A 81 0.26 -14.99 -11.50
C LEU A 81 1.72 -14.94 -11.95
N ALA A 82 2.51 -15.97 -11.66
CA ALA A 82 3.89 -16.09 -12.11
C ALA A 82 4.02 -16.09 -13.65
N ARG A 83 3.13 -16.80 -14.37
CA ARG A 83 3.08 -16.76 -15.84
C ARG A 83 2.72 -15.38 -16.41
N GLY A 84 2.02 -14.55 -15.63
CA GLY A 84 1.67 -13.19 -16.00
C GLY A 84 2.79 -12.16 -15.82
N VAL A 85 3.91 -12.54 -15.19
CA VAL A 85 5.06 -11.64 -14.98
C VAL A 85 5.90 -11.59 -16.27
N PRO A 86 6.07 -10.41 -16.90
CA PRO A 86 6.75 -10.30 -18.20
C PRO A 86 8.28 -10.34 -18.12
N HIS A 87 8.85 -10.32 -16.91
CA HIS A 87 10.29 -10.31 -16.65
C HIS A 87 10.66 -11.26 -15.52
N GLU A 88 11.86 -11.82 -15.58
CA GLU A 88 12.33 -12.77 -14.57
C GLU A 88 13.06 -12.08 -13.40
N HIS A 89 13.71 -10.94 -13.66
CA HIS A 89 14.63 -10.31 -12.73
C HIS A 89 14.37 -8.80 -12.60
N THR A 90 14.57 -8.29 -11.40
CA THR A 90 14.70 -6.88 -11.07
C THR A 90 16.18 -6.52 -10.99
N ARG A 91 16.57 -5.42 -11.63
CA ARG A 91 17.94 -4.91 -11.60
C ARG A 91 18.13 -3.96 -10.41
N HIS A 92 18.93 -4.36 -9.44
CA HIS A 92 19.29 -3.51 -8.31
C HIS A 92 20.72 -2.98 -8.46
N ARG A 93 20.94 -1.74 -8.05
CA ARG A 93 22.29 -1.21 -7.87
C ARG A 93 22.77 -1.50 -6.44
N GLY A 94 24.00 -1.97 -6.31
CA GLY A 94 24.60 -2.29 -5.02
C GLY A 94 26.08 -1.99 -4.95
N SER A 95 26.58 -1.86 -3.73
CA SER A 95 27.99 -1.60 -3.45
C SER A 95 28.78 -2.90 -3.31
N VAL A 96 29.86 -3.07 -4.06
CA VAL A 96 30.76 -4.22 -3.94
C VAL A 96 31.54 -4.10 -2.62
N LEU A 97 31.34 -5.08 -1.75
CA LEU A 97 31.95 -5.12 -0.42
C LEU A 97 33.19 -6.03 -0.40
N SER A 98 33.16 -7.14 -1.13
CA SER A 98 34.33 -8.00 -1.34
C SER A 98 34.16 -8.91 -2.56
N ASP A 99 35.28 -9.21 -3.22
CA ASP A 99 35.44 -10.30 -4.19
C ASP A 99 36.32 -11.36 -3.54
N ARG A 100 35.77 -12.56 -3.34
CA ARG A 100 36.52 -13.67 -2.72
C ARG A 100 37.15 -14.61 -3.76
N GLY A 101 37.02 -14.30 -5.06
CA GLY A 101 37.59 -15.10 -6.15
C GLY A 101 36.93 -16.47 -6.35
N ASP A 102 35.88 -16.79 -5.61
CA ASP A 102 35.21 -18.10 -5.57
C ASP A 102 33.88 -18.11 -6.35
N GLY A 103 33.84 -17.36 -7.46
CA GLY A 103 32.71 -17.34 -8.39
C GLY A 103 31.56 -16.39 -8.03
N GLY A 104 31.70 -15.54 -7.00
CA GLY A 104 30.68 -14.54 -6.65
C GLY A 104 31.24 -13.30 -5.96
N LEU A 105 30.44 -12.23 -5.92
CA LEU A 105 30.73 -10.99 -5.19
C LEU A 105 29.83 -10.88 -3.96
N VAL A 106 30.34 -10.28 -2.89
CA VAL A 106 29.51 -9.83 -1.77
C VAL A 106 29.12 -8.38 -2.04
N VAL A 107 27.82 -8.14 -2.20
CA VAL A 107 27.24 -6.84 -2.54
C VAL A 107 26.36 -6.35 -1.38
N GLY A 108 26.47 -5.07 -1.05
CA GLY A 108 25.57 -4.36 -0.16
C GLY A 108 24.30 -3.96 -0.91
N LEU A 109 23.17 -4.54 -0.55
CA LEU A 109 21.86 -4.26 -1.14
C LEU A 109 20.89 -3.88 -0.02
N SER A 110 20.33 -2.68 -0.07
CA SER A 110 19.31 -2.23 0.90
C SER A 110 19.72 -2.45 2.37
N GLY A 111 20.99 -2.21 2.70
CA GLY A 111 21.54 -2.34 4.05
C GLY A 111 21.92 -3.77 4.48
N ILE A 112 21.67 -4.78 3.65
CA ILE A 112 22.11 -6.17 3.89
C ILE A 112 23.29 -6.56 2.99
N ARG A 113 24.07 -7.55 3.43
CA ARG A 113 25.17 -8.11 2.64
C ARG A 113 24.71 -9.40 1.99
N VAL A 114 24.79 -9.46 0.66
CA VAL A 114 24.32 -10.62 -0.12
C VAL A 114 25.47 -11.13 -0.97
N ARG A 115 25.68 -12.44 -0.98
CA ARG A 115 26.58 -13.09 -1.95
C ARG A 115 25.82 -13.31 -3.25
N VAL A 116 26.31 -12.71 -4.33
CA VAL A 116 25.69 -12.75 -5.66
C VAL A 116 26.61 -13.54 -6.60
N PRO A 117 26.13 -14.62 -7.24
CA PRO A 117 26.87 -15.33 -8.28
C PRO A 117 27.24 -14.40 -9.45
N ARG A 118 28.42 -14.59 -10.07
CA ARG A 118 28.90 -13.69 -11.14
C ARG A 118 27.95 -13.59 -12.33
N GLU A 119 27.21 -14.65 -12.66
CA GLU A 119 26.22 -14.67 -13.73
C GLU A 119 25.03 -13.72 -13.50
N ARG A 120 24.80 -13.27 -12.26
CA ARG A 120 23.77 -12.29 -11.91
C ARG A 120 24.30 -10.87 -11.82
N ILE A 121 25.54 -10.63 -12.23
CA ILE A 121 26.20 -9.33 -12.22
C ILE A 121 26.26 -8.85 -13.66
N THR A 122 25.61 -7.72 -13.95
CA THR A 122 25.37 -7.29 -15.34
C THR A 122 26.23 -6.12 -15.77
N VAL A 123 26.48 -5.17 -14.87
CA VAL A 123 27.32 -3.99 -15.14
C VAL A 123 28.16 -3.71 -13.92
N THR A 124 29.46 -3.53 -14.14
CA THR A 124 30.37 -2.97 -13.15
C THR A 124 30.59 -1.51 -13.54
N HIS A 125 30.18 -0.59 -12.68
CA HIS A 125 30.32 0.83 -12.95
C HIS A 125 31.68 1.30 -12.44
N GLU A 126 32.61 1.55 -13.36
CA GLU A 126 33.84 2.27 -13.03
C GLU A 126 33.52 3.71 -12.62
N ARG A 127 34.21 4.21 -11.61
CA ARG A 127 33.86 5.44 -10.90
C ARG A 127 33.88 6.69 -11.81
N VAL A 128 32.80 7.46 -11.84
CA VAL A 128 32.86 8.89 -12.19
C VAL A 128 33.36 9.65 -10.96
N ALA A 129 34.56 10.24 -11.05
CA ALA A 129 35.12 11.06 -9.97
C ALA A 129 34.34 12.38 -9.84
N GLY A 130 33.39 12.44 -8.91
CA GLY A 130 32.64 13.66 -8.57
C GLY A 130 33.06 14.28 -7.23
N ALA A 131 33.64 15.49 -7.31
CA ALA A 131 33.83 16.53 -6.29
C ALA A 131 34.41 16.12 -4.92
N ALA A 132 35.74 16.16 -4.81
CA ALA A 132 36.42 16.27 -3.52
C ALA A 132 36.21 17.68 -2.93
N HIS A 133 35.64 17.78 -1.73
CA HIS A 133 35.92 18.92 -0.87
C HIS A 133 37.40 18.86 -0.46
N ALA A 134 38.10 19.95 -0.74
CA ALA A 134 39.53 20.09 -0.51
C ALA A 134 39.82 20.36 0.98
N GLU A 135 40.63 19.52 1.62
CA GLU A 135 41.44 19.91 2.78
C GLU A 135 42.80 19.21 2.74
N GLY A 136 43.87 20.04 2.72
CA GLY A 136 45.12 19.87 3.50
C GLY A 136 46.09 18.70 3.19
N PRO A 137 47.40 18.97 2.97
CA PRO A 137 48.38 17.92 2.67
C PRO A 137 49.14 17.44 3.92
N THR A 138 49.19 16.12 4.16
CA THR A 138 50.35 15.48 4.84
C THR A 138 50.55 13.99 4.44
N ALA A 139 51.62 13.79 3.66
CA ALA A 139 52.61 12.71 3.61
C ALA A 139 52.32 11.21 3.98
N ARG A 140 52.63 10.38 2.96
CA ARG A 140 53.51 9.18 2.92
C ARG A 140 52.97 7.77 3.30
N ASN A 141 52.81 7.00 2.22
CA ASN A 141 53.18 5.59 2.00
C ASN A 141 52.26 4.46 2.52
N ALA A 142 51.08 4.38 1.91
CA ALA A 142 50.48 3.20 1.25
C ALA A 142 49.26 3.73 0.46
N PRO A 143 48.78 3.12 -0.65
CA PRO A 143 47.45 3.45 -1.14
C PRO A 143 46.45 2.90 -0.12
N VAL A 144 46.19 3.65 0.94
CA VAL A 144 45.05 3.42 1.81
C VAL A 144 43.83 3.73 0.94
N ARG A 145 43.19 2.67 0.43
CA ARG A 145 41.88 2.79 -0.22
C ARG A 145 41.00 3.64 0.70
N PRO A 146 40.44 4.77 0.26
CA PRO A 146 39.59 5.58 1.11
C PRO A 146 38.45 4.72 1.63
N LYS A 147 38.33 4.65 2.95
CA LYS A 147 37.29 3.91 3.68
C LYS A 147 35.95 4.57 3.32
N GLY A 148 35.25 4.02 2.32
CA GLY A 148 33.98 4.56 1.82
C GLY A 148 33.80 4.52 0.31
N ALA A 149 34.83 4.23 -0.48
CA ALA A 149 34.67 4.03 -1.93
C ALA A 149 34.39 2.56 -2.24
N HIS A 150 33.11 2.19 -2.31
CA HIS A 150 32.71 0.90 -2.85
C HIS A 150 32.43 1.05 -4.35
N GLU A 151 33.05 0.20 -5.16
CA GLU A 151 32.69 0.00 -6.57
C GLU A 151 31.19 -0.35 -6.64
N GLU A 152 30.46 0.23 -7.59
CA GLU A 152 29.02 -0.04 -7.75
C GLU A 152 28.79 -1.07 -8.86
N THR A 153 27.81 -1.93 -8.65
CA THR A 153 27.45 -2.94 -9.64
C THR A 153 25.94 -3.15 -9.70
N ASP A 154 25.46 -3.47 -10.90
CA ASP A 154 24.08 -3.86 -11.15
C ASP A 154 23.93 -5.37 -10.97
N VAL A 155 23.08 -5.78 -10.04
CA VAL A 155 22.77 -7.18 -9.73
C VAL A 155 21.34 -7.53 -10.12
N LEU A 156 21.16 -8.74 -10.65
CA LEU A 156 19.85 -9.29 -10.95
C LEU A 156 19.34 -10.10 -9.76
N VAL A 157 18.19 -9.69 -9.24
CA VAL A 157 17.46 -10.41 -8.21
C VAL A 157 16.16 -10.90 -8.85
N ALA A 158 15.68 -12.11 -8.53
CA ALA A 158 14.41 -12.60 -9.07
C ALA A 158 13.30 -11.53 -8.92
N ALA A 159 12.37 -11.38 -9.84
CA ALA A 159 11.32 -10.37 -9.72
C ALA A 159 10.21 -10.82 -8.75
N ALA A 160 9.88 -12.11 -8.79
CA ALA A 160 8.87 -12.71 -7.92
C ALA A 160 9.38 -12.92 -6.49
N ARG A 161 8.49 -12.63 -5.53
CA ARG A 161 8.71 -12.71 -4.08
C ARG A 161 7.56 -13.50 -3.43
N PRO A 162 7.39 -14.79 -3.75
CA PRO A 162 6.34 -15.59 -3.13
C PRO A 162 6.54 -15.60 -1.61
N SER A 163 5.45 -15.58 -0.85
CA SER A 163 5.44 -15.55 0.63
C SER A 163 5.93 -14.26 1.31
N LEU A 164 6.42 -13.25 0.59
CA LEU A 164 6.91 -12.03 1.24
C LEU A 164 5.77 -11.17 1.82
N SER A 165 4.56 -11.28 1.25
CA SER A 165 3.36 -10.61 1.74
C SER A 165 2.27 -11.66 2.04
N PRO A 166 1.86 -11.86 3.30
CA PRO A 166 0.86 -12.87 3.65
C PRO A 166 -0.45 -12.69 2.86
N GLY A 167 -0.90 -13.77 2.19
CA GLY A 167 -2.11 -13.77 1.37
C GLY A 167 -1.96 -13.13 -0.03
N PHE A 168 -0.75 -12.75 -0.42
CA PHE A 168 -0.46 -12.13 -1.71
C PHE A 168 0.78 -12.72 -2.39
N PHE A 169 0.73 -12.76 -3.72
CA PHE A 169 1.90 -12.93 -4.58
C PHE A 169 2.47 -11.54 -4.90
N LEU A 170 3.74 -11.31 -4.59
CA LEU A 170 4.41 -10.01 -4.75
C LEU A 170 5.45 -10.08 -5.86
N VAL A 171 5.53 -9.02 -6.66
CA VAL A 171 6.52 -8.83 -7.74
C VAL A 171 7.08 -7.41 -7.67
N ASP A 172 8.39 -7.29 -7.86
CA ASP A 172 9.06 -6.04 -8.20
C ASP A 172 9.14 -5.91 -9.73
N GLY A 173 8.97 -4.71 -10.28
CA GLY A 173 9.22 -4.43 -11.70
C GLY A 173 10.67 -4.73 -12.10
N SER A 174 10.98 -4.71 -13.40
CA SER A 174 12.34 -4.90 -13.90
C SER A 174 13.27 -3.80 -13.37
N GLN A 175 12.70 -2.63 -13.09
CA GLN A 175 13.32 -1.54 -12.34
C GLN A 175 12.72 -1.46 -10.93
N PRO A 176 13.56 -1.38 -9.88
CA PRO A 176 13.09 -1.37 -8.51
C PRO A 176 12.52 -0.01 -8.14
N LEU A 177 11.39 -0.02 -7.42
CA LEU A 177 10.86 1.17 -6.78
C LEU A 177 11.85 1.69 -5.71
N THR A 178 12.22 2.97 -5.79
CA THR A 178 13.13 3.59 -4.82
C THR A 178 12.34 4.05 -3.59
N GLY A 179 12.96 3.95 -2.40
CA GLY A 179 12.29 4.27 -1.14
C GLY A 179 12.30 5.76 -0.76
N GLN A 180 12.66 6.66 -1.67
CA GLN A 180 12.82 8.09 -1.38
C GLN A 180 11.56 8.91 -1.71
N ASP A 181 10.75 8.45 -2.66
CA ASP A 181 9.58 9.18 -3.12
C ASP A 181 8.30 8.75 -2.38
N PRO A 182 7.34 9.66 -2.17
CA PRO A 182 5.98 9.28 -1.76
C PRO A 182 5.42 8.23 -2.72
N ILE A 183 4.79 7.19 -2.19
CA ILE A 183 4.28 6.08 -3.00
C ILE A 183 2.79 6.27 -3.28
N LEU A 184 2.42 6.20 -4.55
CA LEU A 184 1.04 6.10 -5.00
C LEU A 184 0.65 4.63 -5.16
N ARG A 185 -0.50 4.25 -4.61
CA ARG A 185 -1.08 2.93 -4.76
C ARG A 185 -2.23 2.95 -5.77
N VAL A 186 -2.23 2.01 -6.71
CA VAL A 186 -3.36 1.73 -7.61
C VAL A 186 -4.02 0.43 -7.16
N TYR A 187 -5.33 0.42 -7.04
CA TYR A 187 -6.15 -0.69 -6.56
C TYR A 187 -7.06 -1.18 -7.67
N LEU A 188 -7.05 -2.48 -7.93
CA LEU A 188 -7.99 -3.13 -8.84
C LEU A 188 -8.95 -4.02 -8.05
N HIS A 189 -10.25 -3.76 -8.22
CA HIS A 189 -11.31 -4.59 -7.69
C HIS A 189 -11.50 -5.82 -8.56
N VAL A 190 -11.03 -6.96 -8.09
CA VAL A 190 -11.16 -8.25 -8.79
C VAL A 190 -12.14 -9.15 -8.04
N ARG A 191 -13.04 -9.76 -8.80
CA ARG A 191 -14.13 -10.58 -8.25
C ARG A 191 -13.90 -12.08 -8.41
N THR A 192 -13.14 -12.48 -9.41
CA THR A 192 -12.89 -13.88 -9.78
C THR A 192 -11.40 -14.12 -10.03
N ALA A 193 -10.98 -15.37 -9.96
CA ALA A 193 -9.61 -15.78 -10.24
C ALA A 193 -9.17 -15.36 -11.65
N ASP A 194 -9.99 -15.61 -12.66
CA ASP A 194 -9.67 -15.28 -14.06
C ASP A 194 -9.48 -13.78 -14.25
N ALA A 195 -10.36 -12.96 -13.67
CA ALA A 195 -10.23 -11.50 -13.70
C ALA A 195 -8.95 -11.03 -13.00
N ALA A 196 -8.56 -11.69 -11.90
CA ALA A 196 -7.32 -11.37 -11.20
C ALA A 196 -6.08 -11.68 -12.05
N LEU A 197 -6.04 -12.86 -12.69
CA LEU A 197 -4.93 -13.27 -13.55
C LEU A 197 -4.81 -12.38 -14.80
N GLU A 198 -5.95 -12.05 -15.41
CA GLU A 198 -6.01 -11.16 -16.57
C GLU A 198 -5.55 -9.74 -16.23
N ALA A 199 -6.17 -9.12 -15.23
CA ALA A 199 -5.85 -7.75 -14.81
C ALA A 199 -4.39 -7.63 -14.36
N TRP A 200 -3.88 -8.64 -13.65
CA TRP A 200 -2.47 -8.73 -13.27
C TRP A 200 -1.54 -8.68 -14.47
N GLY A 201 -1.70 -9.59 -15.45
CA GLY A 201 -0.82 -9.65 -16.61
C GLY A 201 -0.87 -8.39 -17.47
N ARG A 202 -2.07 -7.83 -17.70
CA ARG A 202 -2.25 -6.57 -18.44
C ARG A 202 -1.53 -5.40 -17.76
N THR A 203 -1.75 -5.26 -16.45
CA THR A 203 -1.14 -4.21 -15.63
C THR A 203 0.38 -4.28 -15.68
N LEU A 204 0.97 -5.45 -15.45
CA LEU A 204 2.43 -5.58 -15.44
C LEU A 204 3.05 -5.29 -16.81
N ARG A 205 2.46 -5.80 -17.89
CA ARG A 205 2.94 -5.53 -19.26
C ARG A 205 2.84 -4.05 -19.62
N CYS A 206 1.77 -3.38 -19.22
CA CYS A 206 1.60 -1.94 -19.44
C CYS A 206 2.72 -1.16 -18.75
N LEU A 207 2.94 -1.40 -17.45
CA LEU A 207 3.95 -0.68 -16.67
C LEU A 207 5.38 -0.94 -17.16
N GLU A 208 5.70 -2.19 -17.52
CA GLU A 208 6.99 -2.54 -18.12
C GLU A 208 7.17 -1.90 -19.50
N GLY A 209 6.12 -1.88 -20.33
CA GLY A 209 6.14 -1.20 -21.63
C GLY A 209 6.35 0.32 -21.52
N LEU A 210 5.92 0.92 -20.40
CA LEU A 210 6.15 2.32 -20.06
C LEU A 210 7.50 2.56 -19.36
N GLY A 211 8.21 1.50 -18.98
CA GLY A 211 9.55 1.58 -18.37
C GLY A 211 9.58 2.23 -16.98
N VAL A 212 8.47 2.23 -16.25
CA VAL A 212 8.37 2.86 -14.92
C VAL A 212 8.72 1.86 -13.80
N PRO A 213 9.41 2.30 -12.72
CA PRO A 213 9.61 1.45 -11.55
C PRO A 213 8.30 1.20 -10.81
N PHE A 214 8.06 -0.06 -10.43
CA PHE A 214 6.88 -0.40 -9.64
C PHE A 214 7.14 -1.59 -8.72
N ARG A 215 6.23 -1.75 -7.76
CA ARG A 215 6.00 -3.00 -7.03
C ARG A 215 4.54 -3.35 -7.18
N ALA A 216 4.19 -4.62 -7.30
CA ALA A 216 2.82 -5.05 -7.43
C ALA A 216 2.55 -6.30 -6.61
N LYS A 217 1.32 -6.42 -6.10
CA LYS A 217 0.85 -7.62 -5.43
C LYS A 217 -0.55 -8.00 -5.89
N ALA A 218 -0.82 -9.29 -5.95
CA ALA A 218 -2.14 -9.84 -6.22
C ALA A 218 -2.52 -10.88 -5.18
N ALA A 219 -3.81 -11.02 -4.89
CA ALA A 219 -4.32 -12.04 -4.00
C ALA A 219 -3.85 -13.43 -4.46
N SER A 220 -3.23 -14.21 -3.57
CA SER A 220 -2.62 -15.50 -3.93
C SER A 220 -3.63 -16.65 -4.01
N SER A 221 -4.88 -16.45 -3.60
CA SER A 221 -5.93 -17.48 -3.61
C SER A 221 -7.26 -16.98 -4.13
N ALA A 222 -7.98 -17.84 -4.86
CA ALA A 222 -9.35 -17.57 -5.28
C ALA A 222 -10.29 -17.31 -4.08
N HIS A 223 -10.05 -17.97 -2.94
CA HIS A 223 -10.84 -17.76 -1.71
C HIS A 223 -10.72 -16.34 -1.16
N ALA A 224 -9.61 -15.66 -1.46
CA ALA A 224 -9.39 -14.27 -1.09
C ALA A 224 -10.12 -13.29 -2.03
N LEU A 225 -10.87 -13.77 -3.05
CA LEU A 225 -11.76 -12.98 -3.90
C LEU A 225 -13.25 -13.21 -3.55
N PRO A 226 -14.16 -12.23 -3.80
CA PRO A 226 -13.91 -10.91 -4.35
C PRO A 226 -13.23 -9.96 -3.34
N ARG A 227 -12.50 -8.96 -3.84
CA ARG A 227 -11.98 -7.85 -3.02
C ARG A 227 -11.59 -6.64 -3.86
N ARG A 228 -11.76 -5.44 -3.28
CA ARG A 228 -11.47 -4.14 -3.89
C ARG A 228 -9.97 -3.85 -4.02
N ASP A 229 -9.15 -4.59 -3.29
CA ASP A 229 -7.68 -4.51 -3.27
C ASP A 229 -7.03 -5.84 -3.68
N GLY A 230 -7.64 -6.52 -4.65
CA GLY A 230 -7.18 -7.85 -5.05
C GLY A 230 -5.99 -7.84 -5.99
N VAL A 231 -5.76 -6.73 -6.69
CA VAL A 231 -4.45 -6.36 -7.23
C VAL A 231 -4.13 -4.96 -6.74
N VAL A 232 -2.89 -4.76 -6.29
CA VAL A 232 -2.38 -3.46 -5.83
C VAL A 232 -1.02 -3.19 -6.47
N VAL A 233 -0.89 -2.05 -7.13
CA VAL A 233 0.37 -1.55 -7.70
C VAL A 233 0.86 -0.38 -6.86
N TYR A 234 2.17 -0.28 -6.68
CA TYR A 234 2.88 0.77 -5.99
C TYR A 234 3.78 1.47 -7.00
N LEU A 235 3.56 2.77 -7.17
CA LEU A 235 4.26 3.65 -8.11
C LEU A 235 4.94 4.78 -7.34
N GLY A 236 6.04 5.31 -7.88
CA GLY A 236 6.65 6.53 -7.38
C GLY A 236 5.73 7.73 -7.65
N SER A 237 5.86 8.79 -6.87
CA SER A 237 5.07 10.02 -7.04
C SER A 237 5.27 10.68 -8.41
N GLY A 238 6.44 10.50 -9.04
CA GLY A 238 6.75 10.98 -10.39
C GLY A 238 6.06 10.20 -11.51
N ASP A 239 5.58 8.99 -11.23
CA ASP A 239 5.02 8.07 -12.24
C ASP A 239 3.48 8.15 -12.33
N GLN A 240 2.85 9.14 -11.69
CA GLN A 240 1.40 9.36 -11.77
C GLN A 240 0.89 9.55 -13.20
N HIS A 241 1.75 9.98 -14.11
CA HIS A 241 1.43 10.20 -15.52
C HIS A 241 1.00 8.92 -16.25
N VAL A 242 1.29 7.72 -15.72
CA VAL A 242 0.92 6.44 -16.34
C VAL A 242 -0.54 6.02 -16.08
N LEU A 243 -1.24 6.68 -15.15
CA LEU A 243 -2.59 6.29 -14.74
C LEU A 243 -3.60 6.24 -15.90
N PRO A 244 -3.64 7.21 -16.84
CA PRO A 244 -4.56 7.15 -17.97
C PRO A 244 -4.30 5.94 -18.88
N CYS A 245 -3.04 5.64 -19.17
CA CYS A 245 -2.65 4.47 -19.97
C CYS A 245 -3.05 3.16 -19.28
N LEU A 246 -2.88 3.07 -17.96
CA LEU A 246 -3.29 1.89 -17.20
C LEU A 246 -4.81 1.72 -17.16
N VAL A 247 -5.57 2.81 -17.00
CA VAL A 247 -7.04 2.78 -17.08
C VAL A 247 -7.50 2.33 -18.47
N GLU A 248 -6.86 2.82 -19.53
CA GLU A 248 -7.15 2.41 -20.91
C GLU A 248 -6.87 0.93 -21.15
N GLU A 249 -5.70 0.42 -20.74
CA GLU A 249 -5.32 -0.99 -20.88
C GLU A 249 -6.31 -1.93 -20.17
N LEU A 250 -6.86 -1.48 -19.05
CA LEU A 250 -7.84 -2.22 -18.26
C LEU A 250 -9.27 -2.07 -18.78
N LYS A 251 -9.53 -1.26 -19.82
CA LYS A 251 -10.85 -1.23 -20.47
C LYS A 251 -11.18 -2.61 -21.03
N GLY A 252 -12.39 -3.07 -20.72
CA GLY A 252 -12.89 -4.39 -21.11
C GLY A 252 -12.44 -5.53 -20.20
N ALA A 253 -11.54 -5.31 -19.23
CA ALA A 253 -11.28 -6.30 -18.18
C ALA A 253 -12.53 -6.46 -17.28
N VAL A 254 -12.81 -7.68 -16.83
CA VAL A 254 -14.00 -7.98 -16.00
C VAL A 254 -13.73 -7.66 -14.53
N LEU A 255 -13.54 -6.38 -14.23
CA LEU A 255 -13.37 -5.86 -12.87
C LEU A 255 -14.72 -5.66 -12.17
N GLY A 256 -14.71 -5.61 -10.84
CA GLY A 256 -15.84 -5.06 -10.09
C GLY A 256 -15.98 -3.56 -10.34
N SER A 257 -17.15 -2.97 -10.08
CA SER A 257 -17.35 -1.51 -10.29
C SER A 257 -17.00 -0.66 -9.06
N GLU A 258 -17.02 -1.26 -7.87
CA GLU A 258 -16.84 -0.54 -6.61
C GLU A 258 -15.38 -0.26 -6.27
N ALA A 259 -15.15 0.83 -5.53
CA ALA A 259 -13.87 1.17 -4.90
C ALA A 259 -14.01 1.27 -3.38
N SER A 260 -12.90 1.15 -2.66
CA SER A 260 -12.89 1.42 -1.22
C SER A 260 -13.29 2.89 -0.95
N PRO A 261 -14.09 3.19 0.08
CA PRO A 261 -14.46 4.56 0.46
C PRO A 261 -13.24 5.39 0.90
N PHE A 262 -12.12 4.73 1.18
CA PHE A 262 -10.85 5.37 1.51
C PHE A 262 -10.01 5.75 0.28
N THR A 263 -10.40 5.35 -0.93
CA THR A 263 -9.62 5.53 -2.16
C THR A 263 -10.34 6.45 -3.13
N ARG A 264 -9.63 7.15 -4.02
CA ARG A 264 -10.23 7.96 -5.08
C ARG A 264 -10.47 7.09 -6.32
N PRO A 265 -11.71 6.93 -6.80
CA PRO A 265 -11.99 6.18 -8.02
C PRO A 265 -11.41 6.89 -9.24
N LEU A 266 -10.86 6.14 -10.19
CA LEU A 266 -10.42 6.63 -11.51
C LEU A 266 -11.32 6.09 -12.63
N ALA A 267 -11.75 4.84 -12.51
CA ALA A 267 -12.64 4.16 -13.43
C ALA A 267 -13.38 3.04 -12.65
N PRO A 268 -14.42 2.40 -13.22
CA PRO A 268 -15.06 1.24 -12.59
C PRO A 268 -14.00 0.18 -12.19
N GLY A 269 -13.89 -0.08 -10.88
CA GLY A 269 -12.94 -1.05 -10.34
C GLY A 269 -11.49 -0.60 -10.23
N VAL A 270 -11.16 0.62 -10.64
CA VAL A 270 -9.80 1.18 -10.55
C VAL A 270 -9.82 2.38 -9.61
N ALA A 271 -8.99 2.38 -8.58
CA ALA A 271 -8.90 3.47 -7.63
C ALA A 271 -7.46 3.72 -7.19
N VAL A 272 -7.19 4.91 -6.65
CA VAL A 272 -5.87 5.29 -6.15
C VAL A 272 -5.90 5.82 -4.74
N ALA A 273 -4.79 5.67 -4.04
CA ALA A 273 -4.52 6.37 -2.79
C ALA A 273 -3.02 6.48 -2.52
N TRP A 274 -2.62 7.48 -1.74
CA TRP A 274 -1.26 7.62 -1.26
C TRP A 274 -0.97 6.67 -0.10
N GLU A 275 0.22 6.08 -0.10
CA GLU A 275 0.75 5.32 1.04
C GLU A 275 0.64 6.13 2.33
N PRO A 276 0.18 5.54 3.46
CA PRO A 276 0.07 6.29 4.71
C PRO A 276 1.40 6.91 5.16
N ASP A 277 1.36 8.19 5.48
CA ASP A 277 2.46 8.93 6.09
C ASP A 277 2.10 9.26 7.54
N ASP A 278 2.30 8.28 8.42
CA ASP A 278 1.94 8.37 9.84
C ASP A 278 3.12 7.98 10.71
N SER A 279 3.71 8.98 11.36
CA SER A 279 4.91 8.83 12.18
C SER A 279 4.63 8.29 13.58
N ARG A 280 3.36 8.13 13.98
CA ARG A 280 2.98 7.68 15.32
C ARG A 280 3.48 6.25 15.59
N PRO A 281 3.83 5.90 16.85
CA PRO A 281 4.31 4.57 17.20
C PRO A 281 3.34 3.47 16.77
N GLY A 282 3.85 2.43 16.10
CA GLY A 282 3.05 1.29 15.65
C GLY A 282 2.16 1.55 14.42
N MET A 283 2.25 2.72 13.79
CA MET A 283 1.54 3.04 12.55
C MET A 283 2.37 2.83 11.28
N ARG A 284 3.71 2.86 11.40
CA ARG A 284 4.63 2.46 10.34
C ARG A 284 4.37 1.01 9.92
N ASN A 285 4.43 0.74 8.62
CA ASN A 285 4.20 -0.59 8.01
C ASN A 285 2.78 -1.17 8.16
N THR A 286 1.80 -0.37 8.61
CA THR A 286 0.39 -0.80 8.55
C THR A 286 -0.09 -0.80 7.08
N SER A 287 -0.99 -1.71 6.73
CA SER A 287 -1.60 -1.65 5.40
C SER A 287 -2.46 -0.39 5.29
N PHE A 288 -2.59 0.20 4.09
CA PHE A 288 -3.40 1.41 3.88
C PHE A 288 -4.82 1.28 4.42
N GLY A 289 -5.52 0.20 4.07
CA GLY A 289 -6.88 -0.03 4.55
C GLY A 289 -6.96 -0.13 6.07
N GLU A 290 -6.00 -0.80 6.69
CA GLU A 290 -5.91 -0.89 8.15
C GLU A 290 -5.65 0.47 8.80
N HIS A 291 -4.74 1.27 8.24
CA HIS A 291 -4.45 2.62 8.70
C HIS A 291 -5.71 3.49 8.72
N ARG A 292 -6.41 3.58 7.58
CA ARG A 292 -7.63 4.39 7.46
C ARG A 292 -8.76 3.87 8.35
N SER A 293 -8.90 2.55 8.46
CA SER A 293 -9.91 1.93 9.33
C SER A 293 -9.63 2.16 10.82
N ARG A 294 -8.36 2.16 11.23
CA ARG A 294 -7.95 2.47 12.61
C ARG A 294 -8.26 3.92 12.98
N ALA A 295 -7.97 4.87 12.09
CA ALA A 295 -8.30 6.28 12.31
C ALA A 295 -9.81 6.49 12.46
N LEU A 296 -10.61 5.88 11.58
CA LEU A 296 -12.07 5.93 11.63
C LEU A 296 -12.62 5.31 12.93
N ALA A 297 -12.14 4.12 13.31
CA ALA A 297 -12.53 3.46 14.55
C ALA A 297 -12.18 4.29 15.79
N ALA A 298 -10.99 4.90 15.82
CA ALA A 298 -10.54 5.73 16.93
C ALA A 298 -11.46 6.94 17.15
N GLY A 299 -11.86 7.64 16.08
CA GLY A 299 -12.80 8.75 16.16
C GLY A 299 -14.19 8.34 16.66
N LEU A 300 -14.70 7.19 16.20
CA LEU A 300 -15.98 6.64 16.63
C LEU A 300 -15.99 6.25 18.12
N ILE A 301 -14.91 5.61 18.61
CA ILE A 301 -14.78 5.24 20.03
C ILE A 301 -14.54 6.48 20.91
N ARG A 302 -13.78 7.47 20.42
CA ARG A 302 -13.60 8.76 21.09
C ARG A 302 -14.94 9.45 21.31
N HIS A 303 -15.76 9.52 20.26
CA HIS A 303 -17.08 10.14 20.31
C HIS A 303 -17.95 9.58 21.45
N VAL A 304 -18.13 8.25 21.50
CA VAL A 304 -18.95 7.61 22.55
C VAL A 304 -18.31 7.65 23.93
N THR A 305 -17.00 7.84 24.02
CA THR A 305 -16.29 7.96 25.31
C THR A 305 -16.45 9.35 25.91
N GLN A 306 -16.44 10.40 25.08
CA GLN A 306 -16.59 11.79 25.48
C GLN A 306 -18.05 12.19 25.71
N HIS A 307 -19.00 11.46 25.12
CA HIS A 307 -20.44 11.75 25.20
C HIS A 307 -21.22 10.54 25.75
N PRO A 308 -21.01 10.13 27.01
CA PRO A 308 -21.74 9.02 27.59
C PRO A 308 -23.21 9.39 27.82
N ALA A 309 -24.11 8.82 27.00
CA ALA A 309 -25.54 8.59 27.21
C ALA A 309 -26.37 9.64 28.01
N GLU A 310 -26.11 10.93 27.83
CA GLU A 310 -27.10 11.97 28.12
C GLU A 310 -27.55 12.62 26.81
N ALA A 311 -28.87 12.67 26.64
CA ALA A 311 -29.67 13.20 25.54
C ALA A 311 -29.82 12.30 24.30
N ASP A 312 -30.99 11.66 24.25
CA ASP A 312 -31.70 11.32 23.01
C ASP A 312 -31.81 12.56 22.12
N GLY A 313 -30.84 12.71 21.21
CA GLY A 313 -30.76 13.77 20.22
C GLY A 313 -29.63 13.47 19.23
N PRO A 314 -29.63 14.06 18.01
CA PRO A 314 -28.52 13.90 17.09
C PRO A 314 -27.24 14.43 17.75
N HIS A 315 -26.30 13.53 18.09
CA HIS A 315 -25.06 13.93 18.76
C HIS A 315 -24.23 14.81 17.82
N PRO A 316 -24.10 16.11 18.09
CA PRO A 316 -23.70 17.09 17.06
C PRO A 316 -22.19 17.04 16.70
N ASN A 317 -21.44 16.02 17.11
CA ASN A 317 -19.99 15.98 16.93
C ASN A 317 -19.40 14.60 16.53
N ARG A 318 -20.20 13.65 16.06
CA ARG A 318 -19.67 12.34 15.62
C ARG A 318 -18.67 12.48 14.47
N SER A 319 -19.05 13.21 13.42
CA SER A 319 -18.18 13.47 12.27
C SER A 319 -16.98 14.32 12.64
N GLY A 320 -17.11 15.24 13.61
CA GLY A 320 -15.98 16.03 14.11
C GLY A 320 -14.95 15.19 14.86
N CYS A 321 -15.36 14.26 15.75
CA CYS A 321 -14.41 13.33 16.40
C CYS A 321 -13.68 12.44 15.38
N VAL A 322 -14.37 12.01 14.31
CA VAL A 322 -13.75 11.25 13.22
C VAL A 322 -12.78 12.12 12.42
N ARG A 323 -13.15 13.36 12.11
CA ARG A 323 -12.28 14.33 11.44
C ARG A 323 -10.98 14.54 12.22
N GLU A 324 -11.07 14.79 13.52
CA GLU A 324 -9.90 14.95 14.38
C GLU A 324 -8.99 13.73 14.34
N ALA A 325 -9.56 12.52 14.47
CA ALA A 325 -8.79 11.28 14.44
C ALA A 325 -8.11 11.03 13.07
N LEU A 326 -8.73 11.45 11.97
CA LEU A 326 -8.14 11.43 10.63
C LEU A 326 -6.98 12.42 10.51
N LEU A 327 -7.17 13.67 10.98
CA LEU A 327 -6.13 14.69 10.97
C LEU A 327 -4.91 14.28 11.82
N GLU A 328 -5.14 13.72 13.02
CA GLU A 328 -4.08 13.17 13.87
C GLU A 328 -3.33 12.00 13.21
N ALA A 329 -3.98 11.31 12.27
CA ALA A 329 -3.40 10.24 11.48
C ALA A 329 -2.73 10.73 10.18
N GLY A 330 -2.66 12.05 9.98
CA GLY A 330 -2.13 12.66 8.77
C GLY A 330 -3.02 12.47 7.54
N VAL A 331 -4.30 12.11 7.71
CA VAL A 331 -5.26 11.84 6.62
C VAL A 331 -6.09 13.07 6.33
N ASP A 332 -6.32 13.36 5.04
CA ASP A 332 -7.29 14.38 4.63
C ASP A 332 -8.73 13.86 4.86
N PRO A 333 -9.54 14.48 5.74
CA PRO A 333 -10.90 14.02 6.03
C PRO A 333 -11.88 14.19 4.86
N LEU A 334 -11.61 15.13 3.96
CA LEU A 334 -12.42 15.39 2.76
C LEU A 334 -11.99 14.54 1.58
N ASP A 335 -10.76 14.01 1.62
CA ASP A 335 -10.24 13.09 0.62
C ASP A 335 -9.35 12.00 1.27
N PRO A 336 -9.94 10.94 1.83
CA PRO A 336 -9.20 9.91 2.59
C PRO A 336 -8.16 9.14 1.76
N ALA A 337 -8.17 9.31 0.42
CA ALA A 337 -7.15 8.79 -0.47
C ALA A 337 -5.81 9.51 -0.30
N ARG A 338 -5.80 10.67 0.34
CA ARG A 338 -4.62 11.51 0.55
C ARG A 338 -4.17 11.52 2.00
N ASN A 339 -2.87 11.75 2.18
CA ASN A 339 -2.34 12.33 3.40
C ASN A 339 -2.37 13.86 3.27
N LEU A 340 -2.27 14.56 4.40
CA LEU A 340 -2.09 16.02 4.42
C LEU A 340 -0.81 16.47 3.70
N SER A 341 0.21 15.59 3.66
CA SER A 341 1.49 15.79 2.97
C SER A 341 1.52 15.28 1.53
N SER A 342 0.42 14.70 1.02
CA SER A 342 0.42 14.06 -0.29
C SER A 342 0.69 15.06 -1.42
N PRO A 343 1.52 14.70 -2.41
CA PRO A 343 1.67 15.48 -3.63
C PRO A 343 0.32 15.80 -4.28
N PRO A 344 0.21 16.91 -5.04
CA PRO A 344 -0.96 17.16 -5.87
C PRO A 344 -1.11 16.00 -6.87
N CYS A 345 -2.34 15.52 -7.03
CA CYS A 345 -2.62 14.64 -8.16
C CYS A 345 -2.63 15.48 -9.43
N SER A 346 -1.96 15.02 -10.47
CA SER A 346 -2.11 15.60 -11.80
C SER A 346 -3.60 15.54 -12.15
N ALA A 347 -4.22 16.72 -12.24
CA ALA A 347 -5.62 16.84 -12.58
C ALA A 347 -5.80 16.27 -13.98
N THR A 348 -6.37 15.06 -14.05
CA THR A 348 -6.97 14.55 -15.27
C THR A 348 -8.45 14.94 -15.22
N ASP A 349 -8.68 16.25 -15.27
CA ASP A 349 -9.98 16.79 -15.66
C ASP A 349 -9.94 16.98 -17.18
N SER A 350 -10.49 15.99 -17.89
CA SER A 350 -10.96 16.11 -19.27
C SER A 350 -12.12 15.15 -19.45
#